data_AF-A0A023AXV9-F1
#
_entry.id   AF-A0A023AXV9-F1
#
_cell.length_a   1.000
_cell.length_b   1.000
_cell.length_c   1.000
_cell.angle_alpha   90.00
_cell.angle_beta   90.00
_cell.angle_gamma   90.00
#
_symmetry.space_group_name_H-M   'P 1'
#
loop_
_entity.id
_entity.type
_entity.pdbx_description
1 polymer ?
#
loop_
_entity_poly.entity_id
_entity_poly.type
_entity_poly.pdbx_seq_one_letter_code
_entity_poly.pdbx_strand_id
1 'polypeptide(L)'
;MRGLRGGACVEGSSLVAKVTLTIEFDGKPVDMVETFGSIKGWGESSRMVQDGLGYLRELPDLAVGLPAQEHVILSPEELEAVHHEYKANDCMVSFALLTLAECLNAISQVVREHPDTCGISADLGEQIREWVDCYSNHMGPNVLRFPPTKATRIQDLKFILVQMTRFPGKTEGVKTFSAPTLQQCNLDTVSARSWHQVRATLDCHDERLLDPKNDIHLQIGVAMPWEMYEDMMGELAVEYRHAIS
;
A
#
# COMPACT_ATOMS: atom_id res chain seq x y z
N MET A 1 -20.85 37.20 40.47
CA MET A 1 -19.74 36.25 40.27
C MET A 1 -20.30 35.00 39.59
N ARG A 2 -20.08 34.87 38.28
CA ARG A 2 -20.48 33.69 37.50
C ARG A 2 -19.30 32.70 37.52
N GLY A 3 -19.52 31.52 38.08
CA GLY A 3 -18.56 30.41 37.99
C GLY A 3 -18.76 29.68 36.66
N LEU A 4 -17.75 29.75 35.78
CA LEU A 4 -17.69 28.97 34.55
C LEU A 4 -17.39 27.51 34.90
N ARG A 5 -18.32 26.61 34.57
CA ARG A 5 -18.07 25.17 34.50
C ARG A 5 -17.30 24.90 33.20
N GLY A 6 -16.02 24.58 33.32
CA GLY A 6 -15.24 23.99 32.23
C GLY A 6 -15.64 22.53 32.06
N GLY A 7 -16.56 22.26 31.14
CA GLY A 7 -16.76 20.92 30.59
C GLY A 7 -15.69 20.67 29.54
N ALA A 8 -14.58 20.06 29.93
CA ALA A 8 -13.66 19.46 28.96
C ALA A 8 -14.31 18.15 28.50
N CYS A 9 -15.04 18.20 27.39
CA CYS A 9 -15.38 17.01 26.63
C CYS A 9 -14.11 16.60 25.89
N VAL A 10 -13.28 15.81 26.57
CA VAL A 10 -12.17 15.11 25.93
C VAL A 10 -12.81 13.90 25.25
N GLU A 11 -13.32 14.11 24.05
CA GLU A 11 -13.48 13.01 23.10
C GLU A 11 -12.06 12.61 22.68
N GLY A 12 -11.43 11.79 23.53
CA GLY A 12 -10.27 11.04 23.13
C GLY A 12 -10.72 10.03 22.09
N SER A 13 -10.59 10.37 20.81
CA SER A 13 -10.41 9.33 19.81
C SER A 13 -9.12 8.62 20.20
N SER A 14 -9.25 7.47 20.85
CA SER A 14 -8.15 6.52 20.91
C SER A 14 -7.88 6.12 19.46
N LEU A 15 -6.95 6.80 18.82
CA LEU A 15 -6.28 6.30 17.63
C LEU A 15 -5.63 4.98 18.07
N VAL A 16 -6.37 3.88 17.90
CA VAL A 16 -5.82 2.54 18.07
C VAL A 16 -4.67 2.48 17.09
N ALA A 17 -3.49 2.20 17.62
CA ALA A 17 -2.28 2.09 16.83
C ALA A 17 -2.55 1.12 15.68
N LYS A 18 -2.42 1.57 14.43
CA LYS A 18 -2.84 0.80 13.27
C LYS A 18 -2.02 1.13 12.03
N VAL A 19 -1.63 0.08 11.32
CA VAL A 19 -1.04 0.20 9.99
C VAL A 19 -2.08 0.63 8.99
N THR A 20 -1.74 1.63 8.18
CA THR A 20 -2.56 2.10 7.07
C THR A 20 -1.82 1.90 5.76
N LEU A 21 -2.45 1.23 4.80
CA LEU A 21 -1.90 1.02 3.47
C LEU A 21 -2.80 1.67 2.43
N THR A 22 -2.30 2.73 1.79
CA THR A 22 -3.14 3.57 0.91
C THR A 22 -3.35 2.95 -0.47
N ILE A 23 -4.60 2.86 -0.89
CA ILE A 23 -5.05 2.61 -2.28
C ILE A 23 -6.15 3.61 -2.63
N GLU A 24 -6.57 3.69 -3.90
CA GLU A 24 -7.66 4.58 -4.32
C GLU A 24 -8.80 3.84 -5.02
N PHE A 25 -10.04 4.19 -4.67
CA PHE A 25 -11.25 3.86 -5.42
C PHE A 25 -11.89 5.15 -5.89
N ASP A 26 -12.11 5.29 -7.19
CA ASP A 26 -12.73 6.48 -7.79
C ASP A 26 -12.05 7.80 -7.35
N GLY A 27 -10.73 7.75 -7.19
CA GLY A 27 -9.89 8.87 -6.73
C GLY A 27 -9.97 9.16 -5.23
N LYS A 28 -10.73 8.39 -4.46
CA LYS A 28 -10.82 8.49 -2.99
C LYS A 28 -9.71 7.63 -2.36
N PRO A 29 -8.83 8.20 -1.53
CA PRO A 29 -7.84 7.41 -0.80
C PRO A 29 -8.54 6.60 0.31
N VAL A 30 -8.30 5.30 0.36
CA VAL A 30 -8.85 4.40 1.39
C VAL A 30 -7.75 3.55 2.02
N ASP A 31 -8.00 3.07 3.23
CA ASP A 31 -7.12 2.13 3.92
C ASP A 31 -7.41 0.71 3.43
N MET A 32 -6.45 0.11 2.72
CA MET A 32 -6.54 -1.24 2.19
C MET A 32 -6.71 -2.28 3.31
N VAL A 33 -6.11 -2.06 4.49
CA VAL A 33 -6.17 -2.99 5.63
C VAL A 33 -7.60 -3.13 6.15
N GLU A 34 -8.34 -2.02 6.23
CA GLU A 34 -9.77 -2.07 6.59
C GLU A 34 -10.63 -2.57 5.46
N THR A 35 -10.44 -1.97 4.28
CA THR A 35 -11.33 -2.18 3.13
C THR A 35 -11.37 -3.63 2.72
N PHE A 36 -10.22 -4.30 2.71
CA PHE A 36 -10.11 -5.71 2.28
C PHE A 36 -10.10 -6.70 3.43
N GLY A 37 -9.81 -6.28 4.66
CA GLY A 37 -9.65 -7.23 5.73
C GLY A 37 -10.96 -7.84 6.26
N SER A 38 -12.13 -7.47 5.71
CA SER A 38 -13.41 -8.17 5.89
C SER A 38 -13.78 -9.12 4.75
N ILE A 39 -13.05 -9.06 3.63
CA ILE A 39 -13.28 -9.95 2.48
C ILE A 39 -12.94 -11.39 2.91
N LYS A 40 -13.52 -12.41 2.27
CA LYS A 40 -13.12 -13.82 2.46
C LYS A 40 -12.34 -14.34 1.25
N GLY A 41 -11.25 -15.07 1.48
CA GLY A 41 -10.35 -15.50 0.42
C GLY A 41 -10.96 -16.65 -0.35
N TRP A 42 -11.07 -16.52 -1.66
CA TRP A 42 -11.70 -17.52 -2.54
C TRP A 42 -10.70 -18.24 -3.46
N GLY A 43 -9.46 -17.76 -3.54
CA GLY A 43 -8.37 -18.35 -4.32
C GLY A 43 -7.03 -18.15 -3.61
N GLU A 44 -5.95 -18.66 -4.19
CA GLU A 44 -4.60 -18.57 -3.61
C GLU A 44 -4.18 -17.11 -3.38
N SER A 45 -4.20 -16.29 -4.44
CA SER A 45 -3.80 -14.88 -4.34
C SER A 45 -4.66 -14.08 -3.37
N SER A 46 -5.98 -14.29 -3.34
CA SER A 46 -6.85 -13.56 -2.41
C SER A 46 -6.69 -14.02 -0.96
N ARG A 47 -6.34 -15.28 -0.71
CA ARG A 47 -5.93 -15.74 0.63
C ARG A 47 -4.60 -15.13 1.05
N MET A 48 -3.61 -15.07 0.16
CA MET A 48 -2.34 -14.40 0.45
C MET A 48 -2.54 -12.93 0.82
N VAL A 49 -3.40 -12.20 0.10
CA VAL A 49 -3.76 -10.83 0.48
C VAL A 49 -4.34 -10.79 1.89
N GLN A 50 -5.22 -11.71 2.25
CA GLN A 50 -5.84 -11.73 3.58
C GLN A 50 -4.87 -12.02 4.69
N ASP A 51 -4.03 -13.03 4.52
CA ASP A 51 -3.02 -13.40 5.50
C ASP A 51 -2.07 -12.21 5.73
N GLY A 52 -1.60 -11.59 4.64
CA GLY A 52 -0.70 -10.44 4.73
C GLY A 52 -1.35 -9.21 5.37
N LEU A 53 -2.63 -8.91 5.08
CA LEU A 53 -3.36 -7.84 5.76
C LEU A 53 -3.64 -8.17 7.22
N GLY A 54 -3.81 -9.46 7.55
CA GLY A 54 -3.87 -9.97 8.92
C GLY A 54 -2.62 -9.59 9.70
N TYR A 55 -1.44 -9.86 9.14
CA TYR A 55 -0.18 -9.48 9.77
C TYR A 55 -0.06 -7.97 9.97
N LEU A 56 -0.42 -7.16 8.97
CA LEU A 56 -0.37 -5.68 9.09
C LEU A 56 -1.23 -5.14 10.24
N ARG A 57 -2.32 -5.81 10.62
CA ARG A 57 -3.18 -5.40 11.74
C ARG A 57 -2.53 -5.61 13.11
N GLU A 58 -1.58 -6.53 13.20
CA GLU A 58 -0.88 -6.87 14.43
C GLU A 58 0.42 -6.06 14.61
N LEU A 59 0.81 -5.32 13.59
CA LEU A 59 2.00 -4.47 13.62
C LEU A 59 1.77 -3.18 14.42
N PRO A 60 2.84 -2.56 14.92
CA PRO A 60 2.76 -1.21 15.46
C PRO A 60 2.39 -0.18 14.38
N ASP A 61 2.04 1.03 14.81
CA ASP A 61 1.73 2.16 13.93
C ASP A 61 2.71 2.32 12.77
N LEU A 62 2.16 2.30 11.55
CA LEU A 62 2.92 2.52 10.33
C LEU A 62 2.01 3.08 9.23
N ALA A 63 2.36 4.25 8.71
CA ALA A 63 1.69 4.81 7.53
C ALA A 63 2.44 4.40 6.27
N VAL A 64 1.77 3.65 5.40
CA VAL A 64 2.31 3.16 4.13
C VAL A 64 1.55 3.81 2.98
N GLY A 65 2.24 4.65 2.22
CA GLY A 65 1.67 5.41 1.12
C GLY A 65 1.48 6.89 1.45
N LEU A 66 0.24 7.38 1.47
CA LEU A 66 -0.10 8.80 1.56
C LEU A 66 0.03 9.33 2.99
N PRO A 67 1.10 10.09 3.32
CA PRO A 67 1.38 10.45 4.71
C PRO A 67 0.47 11.58 5.20
N ALA A 68 0.04 11.49 6.47
CA ALA A 68 -0.72 12.52 7.19
C ALA A 68 -2.05 12.95 6.53
N GLN A 69 -2.68 12.06 5.73
CA GLN A 69 -3.99 12.29 5.14
C GLN A 69 -5.02 11.34 5.73
N GLU A 70 -6.24 11.84 5.90
CA GLU A 70 -7.38 11.01 6.30
C GLU A 70 -7.81 10.10 5.14
N HIS A 71 -7.95 8.81 5.44
CA HIS A 71 -8.53 7.83 4.52
C HIS A 71 -10.04 7.85 4.65
N VAL A 72 -10.72 7.77 3.51
CA VAL A 72 -12.16 7.74 3.45
C VAL A 72 -12.67 6.41 4.00
N ILE A 73 -13.61 6.48 4.93
CA ILE A 73 -14.40 5.32 5.37
C ILE A 73 -15.53 5.13 4.35
N LEU A 74 -15.51 4.01 3.63
CA LEU A 74 -16.53 3.69 2.64
C LEU A 74 -17.88 3.41 3.30
N SER A 75 -18.97 3.80 2.64
CA SER A 75 -20.31 3.35 3.07
C SER A 75 -20.45 1.83 2.93
N PRO A 76 -21.41 1.18 3.60
CA PRO A 76 -21.67 -0.24 3.42
C PRO A 76 -21.91 -0.63 1.95
N GLU A 77 -22.61 0.21 1.20
CA GLU A 77 -22.89 0.01 -0.22
C GLU A 77 -21.64 0.15 -1.09
N GLU A 78 -20.81 1.16 -0.82
CA GLU A 78 -19.52 1.34 -1.51
C GLU A 78 -18.57 0.18 -1.19
N LEU A 79 -18.53 -0.28 0.05
CA LEU A 79 -17.70 -1.41 0.49
C LEU A 79 -18.13 -2.71 -0.19
N GLU A 80 -19.44 -2.99 -0.28
CA GLU A 80 -19.97 -4.15 -1.00
C GLU A 80 -19.62 -4.09 -2.50
N ALA A 81 -19.72 -2.92 -3.12
CA ALA A 81 -19.30 -2.73 -4.51
C ALA A 81 -17.80 -3.02 -4.70
N VAL A 82 -16.96 -2.55 -3.78
CA VAL A 82 -15.52 -2.84 -3.77
C VAL A 82 -15.24 -4.34 -3.57
N HIS A 83 -16.00 -5.03 -2.72
CA HIS A 83 -15.84 -6.48 -2.52
C HIS A 83 -16.23 -7.27 -3.77
N HIS A 84 -17.31 -6.86 -4.44
CA HIS A 84 -17.72 -7.45 -5.70
C HIS A 84 -16.67 -7.21 -6.79
N GLU A 85 -16.16 -5.98 -6.91
CA GLU A 85 -15.09 -5.63 -7.84
C GLU A 85 -13.83 -6.45 -7.60
N TYR A 86 -13.37 -6.54 -6.35
CA TYR A 86 -12.19 -7.31 -5.96
C TYR A 86 -12.34 -8.79 -6.35
N LYS A 87 -13.55 -9.34 -6.33
CA LYS A 87 -13.84 -10.72 -6.74
C LYS A 87 -13.90 -10.92 -8.26
N ALA A 88 -14.31 -9.90 -9.00
CA ALA A 88 -14.50 -9.97 -10.45
C ALA A 88 -13.26 -9.50 -11.24
N ASN A 89 -12.33 -8.80 -10.61
CA ASN A 89 -11.20 -8.14 -11.26
C ASN A 89 -9.85 -8.68 -10.78
N ASP A 90 -9.32 -9.68 -11.48
CA ASP A 90 -8.02 -10.28 -11.15
C ASP A 90 -6.87 -9.26 -11.09
N CYS A 91 -6.90 -8.21 -11.91
CA CYS A 91 -5.89 -7.14 -11.83
C CYS A 91 -5.94 -6.43 -10.47
N MET A 92 -7.12 -6.20 -9.93
CA MET A 92 -7.28 -5.63 -8.59
C MET A 92 -6.60 -6.50 -7.53
N VAL A 93 -6.79 -7.81 -7.59
CA VAL A 93 -6.14 -8.77 -6.70
C VAL A 93 -4.62 -8.73 -6.88
N SER A 94 -4.14 -8.79 -8.12
CA SER A 94 -2.69 -8.79 -8.42
C SER A 94 -1.99 -7.52 -7.93
N PHE A 95 -2.58 -6.34 -8.17
CA PHE A 95 -2.00 -5.07 -7.75
C PHE A 95 -2.08 -4.87 -6.23
N ALA A 96 -3.21 -5.24 -5.60
CA ALA A 96 -3.31 -5.23 -4.13
C ALA A 96 -2.26 -6.14 -3.49
N LEU A 97 -2.07 -7.35 -4.05
CA LEU A 97 -1.07 -8.29 -3.60
C LEU A 97 0.36 -7.77 -3.80
N LEU A 98 0.66 -7.14 -4.94
CA LEU A 98 1.98 -6.54 -5.19
C LEU A 98 2.27 -5.41 -4.18
N THR A 99 1.35 -4.46 -4.01
CA THR A 99 1.51 -3.35 -3.06
C THR A 99 1.70 -3.88 -1.62
N LEU A 100 0.94 -4.91 -1.23
CA LEU A 100 1.10 -5.58 0.06
C LEU A 100 2.47 -6.27 0.18
N ALA A 101 2.92 -6.93 -0.88
CA ALA A 101 4.19 -7.64 -0.87
C ALA A 101 5.39 -6.69 -0.77
N GLU A 102 5.36 -5.55 -1.44
CA GLU A 102 6.38 -4.50 -1.31
C GLU A 102 6.47 -4.00 0.15
N CYS A 103 5.32 -3.78 0.79
CA CYS A 103 5.24 -3.39 2.20
C CYS A 103 5.80 -4.47 3.14
N LEU A 104 5.28 -5.70 3.06
CA LEU A 104 5.71 -6.81 3.92
C LEU A 104 7.18 -7.19 3.70
N ASN A 105 7.70 -7.03 2.48
CA ASN A 105 9.11 -7.21 2.20
C ASN A 105 9.99 -6.22 2.97
N ALA A 106 9.64 -4.93 2.96
CA ALA A 106 10.37 -3.92 3.73
C ALA A 106 10.32 -4.20 5.24
N ILE A 107 9.17 -4.67 5.75
CA ILE A 107 9.02 -5.10 7.15
C ILE A 107 9.89 -6.32 7.45
N SER A 108 9.84 -7.34 6.59
CA SER A 108 10.65 -8.56 6.68
C SER A 108 12.15 -8.26 6.72
N GLN A 109 12.62 -7.27 5.95
CA GLN A 109 14.01 -6.80 6.02
C GLN A 109 14.38 -6.28 7.41
N VAL A 110 13.54 -5.43 8.03
CA VAL A 110 13.77 -4.92 9.40
C VAL A 110 13.73 -6.06 10.42
N VAL A 111 12.80 -7.00 10.30
CA VAL A 111 12.69 -8.17 11.18
C VAL A 111 13.93 -9.07 11.09
N ARG A 112 14.47 -9.26 9.89
CA ARG A 112 15.67 -10.08 9.65
C ARG A 112 16.92 -9.43 10.25
N GLU A 113 17.11 -8.14 10.01
CA GLU A 113 18.32 -7.42 10.43
C GLU A 113 18.28 -7.03 11.92
N HIS A 114 17.08 -6.77 12.45
CA HIS A 114 16.88 -6.19 13.79
C HIS A 114 15.81 -6.93 14.60
N PRO A 115 15.91 -8.26 14.79
CA PRO A 115 14.86 -9.06 15.44
C PRO A 115 14.55 -8.57 16.87
N ASP A 116 15.56 -8.09 17.60
CA ASP A 116 15.41 -7.66 19.00
C ASP A 116 14.82 -6.24 19.16
N THR A 117 14.88 -5.41 18.12
CA THR A 117 14.44 -4.00 18.18
C THR A 117 13.32 -3.66 17.22
N CYS A 118 12.93 -4.57 16.33
CA CYS A 118 11.93 -4.31 15.29
C CYS A 118 10.54 -3.93 15.82
N GLY A 119 10.23 -4.28 17.07
CA GLY A 119 9.00 -3.86 17.78
C GLY A 119 7.84 -4.84 17.67
N ILE A 120 8.06 -6.07 17.21
CA ILE A 120 7.06 -7.14 17.12
C ILE A 120 7.52 -8.44 17.75
N SER A 121 6.61 -9.41 17.91
CA SER A 121 6.96 -10.75 18.40
C SER A 121 7.76 -11.55 17.37
N ALA A 122 8.57 -12.50 17.84
CA ALA A 122 9.32 -13.40 16.97
C ALA A 122 8.40 -14.26 16.08
N ASP A 123 7.25 -14.69 16.61
CA ASP A 123 6.26 -15.49 15.87
C ASP A 123 5.66 -14.70 14.71
N LEU A 124 5.23 -13.45 14.94
CA LEU A 124 4.72 -12.59 13.87
C LEU A 124 5.82 -12.26 12.85
N GLY A 125 7.04 -12.04 13.33
CA GLY A 125 8.20 -11.84 12.48
C GLY A 125 8.46 -13.03 11.55
N GLU A 126 8.36 -14.26 12.06
CA GLU A 126 8.52 -15.47 11.24
C GLU A 126 7.39 -15.62 10.22
N GLN A 127 6.13 -15.41 10.61
CA GLN A 127 4.99 -15.47 9.70
C GLN A 127 5.12 -14.49 8.53
N ILE A 128 5.58 -13.26 8.79
CA ILE A 128 5.84 -12.27 7.74
C ILE A 128 6.96 -12.74 6.80
N ARG A 129 8.04 -13.32 7.34
CA ARG A 129 9.14 -13.86 6.53
C ARG A 129 8.67 -15.00 5.62
N GLU A 130 7.97 -15.98 6.19
CA GLU A 130 7.43 -17.13 5.46
C GLU A 130 6.48 -16.68 4.35
N TRP A 131 5.63 -15.69 4.62
CA TRP A 131 4.72 -15.12 3.63
C TRP A 131 5.49 -14.46 2.47
N VAL A 132 6.51 -13.65 2.77
CA VAL A 132 7.34 -12.97 1.75
C VAL A 132 8.10 -13.99 0.90
N ASP A 133 8.63 -15.05 1.52
CA ASP A 133 9.33 -16.13 0.82
C ASP A 133 8.36 -16.92 -0.07
N CYS A 134 7.15 -17.20 0.41
CA CYS A 134 6.08 -17.83 -0.37
C CYS A 134 5.71 -16.99 -1.60
N TYR A 135 5.49 -15.68 -1.42
CA TYR A 135 5.21 -14.76 -2.53
C TYR A 135 6.34 -14.72 -3.56
N SER A 136 7.58 -14.61 -3.10
CA SER A 136 8.77 -14.58 -3.97
C SER A 136 8.91 -15.86 -4.79
N ASN A 137 8.62 -17.02 -4.18
CA ASN A 137 8.65 -18.31 -4.86
C ASN A 137 7.52 -18.45 -5.89
N HIS A 138 6.34 -17.90 -5.60
CA HIS A 138 5.19 -17.94 -6.51
C HIS A 138 5.35 -16.99 -7.70
N MET A 139 5.83 -15.77 -7.47
CA MET A 139 5.88 -14.70 -8.48
C MET A 139 7.24 -14.57 -9.19
N GLY A 140 8.29 -15.16 -8.63
CA GLY A 140 9.65 -15.15 -9.16
C GLY A 140 10.59 -14.18 -8.45
N PRO A 141 11.92 -14.38 -8.60
CA PRO A 141 12.93 -13.74 -7.74
C PRO A 141 13.09 -12.23 -7.95
N ASN A 142 12.56 -11.67 -9.03
CA ASN A 142 12.78 -10.27 -9.41
C ASN A 142 11.60 -9.34 -9.04
N VAL A 143 10.55 -9.86 -8.40
CA VAL A 143 9.36 -9.07 -8.08
C VAL A 143 9.59 -8.16 -6.88
N LEU A 144 10.26 -8.66 -5.85
CA LEU A 144 10.65 -7.89 -4.66
C LEU A 144 12.10 -7.39 -4.80
N ARG A 145 12.26 -6.32 -5.57
CA ARG A 145 13.58 -5.82 -6.00
C ARG A 145 14.19 -4.70 -5.15
N PHE A 146 13.46 -4.18 -4.17
CA PHE A 146 13.92 -3.02 -3.40
C PHE A 146 14.98 -3.39 -2.35
N PRO A 147 16.09 -2.64 -2.27
CA PRO A 147 17.19 -2.91 -1.37
C PRO A 147 16.82 -2.71 0.11
N PRO A 148 17.62 -3.24 1.05
CA PRO A 148 17.40 -3.07 2.49
C PRO A 148 17.29 -1.61 2.93
N THR A 149 16.35 -1.33 3.83
CA THR A 149 16.24 -0.04 4.54
C THR A 149 17.29 0.09 5.66
N LYS A 150 17.54 1.30 6.15
CA LYS A 150 18.32 1.56 7.38
C LYS A 150 17.44 1.61 8.64
N ALA A 151 16.13 1.44 8.52
CA ALA A 151 15.22 1.46 9.66
C ALA A 151 15.52 0.29 10.61
N THR A 152 15.63 0.57 11.91
CA THR A 152 15.90 -0.45 12.94
C THR A 152 14.64 -0.91 13.67
N ARG A 153 13.54 -0.19 13.47
CA ARG A 153 12.20 -0.47 14.00
C ARG A 153 11.17 -0.33 12.89
N ILE A 154 10.08 -1.09 12.96
CA ILE A 154 9.04 -1.07 11.92
C ILE A 154 8.39 0.31 11.81
N GLN A 155 8.18 1.02 12.93
CA GLN A 155 7.59 2.36 12.95
C GLN A 155 8.48 3.43 12.32
N ASP A 156 9.78 3.14 12.14
CA ASP A 156 10.72 4.06 11.51
C ASP A 156 10.75 3.88 9.97
N LEU A 157 10.06 2.86 9.44
CA LEU A 157 9.91 2.67 8.01
C LEU A 157 9.15 3.84 7.39
N LYS A 158 9.63 4.28 6.23
CA LYS A 158 9.01 5.33 5.42
C LYS A 158 8.98 4.89 3.98
N PHE A 159 7.88 5.18 3.30
CA PHE A 159 7.65 4.74 1.93
C PHE A 159 7.45 5.93 1.02
N ILE A 160 8.21 6.01 -0.06
CA ILE A 160 7.95 6.95 -1.15
C ILE A 160 7.02 6.31 -2.18
N LEU A 161 6.23 7.13 -2.85
CA LEU A 161 5.53 6.74 -4.07
C LEU A 161 6.53 6.72 -5.23
N VAL A 162 6.63 5.59 -5.92
CA VAL A 162 7.40 5.47 -7.16
C VAL A 162 6.50 5.74 -8.36
N GLN A 163 5.34 5.09 -8.38
CA GLN A 163 4.32 5.26 -9.41
C GLN A 163 2.95 4.86 -8.85
N MET A 164 1.89 5.26 -9.55
CA MET A 164 0.53 4.78 -9.32
C MET A 164 -0.03 4.21 -10.61
N THR A 165 -0.56 3.00 -10.53
CA THR A 165 -1.25 2.34 -11.64
C THR A 165 -2.74 2.44 -11.40
N ARG A 166 -3.48 2.96 -12.39
CA ARG A 166 -4.94 3.08 -12.38
C ARG A 166 -5.54 2.20 -13.48
N PHE A 167 -6.62 1.51 -13.18
CA PHE A 167 -7.37 0.71 -14.15
C PHE A 167 -8.87 0.82 -13.95
N PRO A 168 -9.66 0.60 -15.01
CA PRO A 168 -11.11 0.63 -14.92
C PRO A 168 -11.64 -0.51 -14.06
N GLY A 169 -12.75 -0.25 -13.37
CA GLY A 169 -13.53 -1.30 -12.73
C GLY A 169 -14.24 -2.18 -13.76
N LYS A 170 -14.56 -3.43 -13.38
CA LYS A 170 -15.29 -4.42 -14.18
C LYS A 170 -16.75 -4.57 -13.77
N THR A 171 -17.12 -4.10 -12.58
CA THR A 171 -18.46 -4.23 -11.98
C THR A 171 -19.15 -2.88 -11.84
N GLU A 172 -20.47 -2.92 -11.59
CA GLU A 172 -21.22 -1.72 -11.27
C GLU A 172 -20.84 -1.21 -9.87
N GLY A 173 -20.52 0.09 -9.76
CA GLY A 173 -20.25 0.74 -8.48
C GLY A 173 -18.77 1.11 -8.24
N VAL A 174 -17.82 0.55 -8.99
CA VAL A 174 -16.41 0.99 -8.99
C VAL A 174 -16.04 1.42 -10.40
N LYS A 175 -15.67 2.70 -10.60
CA LYS A 175 -15.26 3.20 -11.92
C LYS A 175 -13.79 2.95 -12.17
N THR A 176 -12.96 3.18 -11.15
CA THR A 176 -11.52 3.05 -11.22
C THR A 176 -10.95 2.57 -9.90
N PHE A 177 -9.91 1.76 -9.98
CA PHE A 177 -9.04 1.42 -8.87
C PHE A 177 -7.63 1.92 -9.19
N SER A 178 -6.95 2.49 -8.19
CA SER A 178 -5.53 2.84 -8.30
C SER A 178 -4.72 2.21 -7.17
N ALA A 179 -3.63 1.55 -7.52
CA ALA A 179 -2.68 0.97 -6.58
C ALA A 179 -1.31 1.65 -6.71
N PRO A 180 -0.65 1.98 -5.59
CA PRO A 180 0.69 2.51 -5.63
C PRO A 180 1.72 1.39 -5.76
N THR A 181 2.82 1.72 -6.41
CA THR A 181 4.11 1.05 -6.20
C THR A 181 4.88 1.90 -5.18
N LEU A 182 5.27 1.26 -4.09
CA LEU A 182 5.89 1.92 -2.94
C LEU A 182 7.28 1.35 -2.70
N GLN A 183 8.20 2.24 -2.31
CA GLN A 183 9.54 1.83 -1.92
C GLN A 183 9.92 2.42 -0.56
N GLN A 184 10.47 1.58 0.29
CA GLN A 184 11.11 1.97 1.54
C GLN A 184 12.30 2.90 1.30
N CYS A 185 12.38 3.98 2.07
CA CYS A 185 13.41 5.02 1.95
C CYS A 185 13.98 5.39 3.31
N ASN A 186 15.10 6.11 3.29
CA ASN A 186 15.77 6.63 4.50
C ASN A 186 15.59 8.15 4.65
N LEU A 187 14.57 8.74 4.01
CA LEU A 187 14.32 10.18 4.08
C LEU A 187 13.82 10.58 5.47
N ASP A 188 14.12 11.80 5.91
CA ASP A 188 13.58 12.32 7.18
C ASP A 188 12.06 12.52 7.12
N THR A 189 11.55 12.92 5.96
CA THR A 189 10.11 13.16 5.73
C THR A 189 9.71 12.71 4.34
N VAL A 190 8.53 12.10 4.22
CA VAL A 190 7.90 11.81 2.92
C VAL A 190 6.79 12.83 2.68
N SER A 191 6.73 13.37 1.46
CA SER A 191 5.71 14.35 1.07
C SER A 191 4.52 13.70 0.38
N ALA A 192 3.31 14.14 0.72
CA ALA A 192 2.09 13.82 -0.04
C ALA A 192 2.05 14.50 -1.43
N ARG A 193 2.96 15.42 -1.73
CA ARG A 193 2.97 16.17 -3.01
C ARG A 193 3.06 15.24 -4.21
N SER A 194 3.92 14.21 -4.16
CA SER A 194 4.09 13.28 -5.28
C SER A 194 2.80 12.54 -5.60
N TRP A 195 2.02 12.17 -4.58
CA TRP A 195 0.70 11.55 -4.78
C TRP A 195 -0.25 12.46 -5.54
N HIS A 196 -0.38 13.72 -5.12
CA HIS A 196 -1.26 14.68 -5.81
C HIS A 196 -0.81 14.96 -7.25
N GLN A 197 0.50 15.04 -7.49
CA GLN A 197 1.05 15.23 -8.83
C GLN A 197 0.74 14.02 -9.73
N VAL A 198 0.95 12.81 -9.24
CA VAL A 198 0.63 11.59 -9.98
C VAL A 198 -0.87 11.48 -10.27
N ARG A 199 -1.72 11.78 -9.28
CA ARG A 199 -3.17 11.79 -9.47
C ARG A 199 -3.59 12.78 -10.55
N ALA A 200 -3.06 14.02 -10.51
CA ALA A 200 -3.32 15.02 -11.53
C ALA A 200 -2.87 14.56 -12.93
N THR A 201 -1.72 13.90 -13.04
CA THR A 201 -1.26 13.31 -14.30
C THR A 201 -2.25 12.25 -14.82
N LEU A 202 -2.68 11.33 -13.96
CA LEU A 202 -3.64 10.29 -14.30
C LEU A 202 -5.03 10.85 -14.67
N ASP A 203 -5.42 11.98 -14.09
CA ASP A 203 -6.68 12.67 -14.41
C ASP A 203 -6.61 13.43 -15.74
N CYS A 204 -5.42 13.85 -16.18
CA CYS A 204 -5.21 14.59 -17.42
C CYS A 204 -4.83 13.71 -18.63
N HIS A 205 -4.27 12.52 -18.42
CA HIS A 205 -3.75 11.69 -19.51
C HIS A 205 -4.70 10.53 -19.82
N ASP A 206 -5.25 10.51 -21.03
CA ASP A 206 -6.01 9.36 -21.57
C ASP A 206 -5.11 8.24 -22.11
N GLU A 207 -3.78 8.38 -22.02
CA GLU A 207 -2.83 7.37 -22.47
C GLU A 207 -2.99 6.09 -21.66
N ARG A 208 -3.40 5.03 -22.36
CA ARG A 208 -3.67 3.71 -21.80
C ARG A 208 -2.66 2.73 -22.36
N LEU A 209 -1.87 2.11 -21.48
CA LEU A 209 -1.09 0.92 -21.80
C LEU A 209 -2.05 -0.26 -21.84
N LEU A 210 -2.02 -1.04 -22.92
CA LEU A 210 -2.73 -2.30 -22.97
C LEU A 210 -1.87 -3.35 -22.27
N ASP A 211 -2.38 -3.96 -21.20
CA ASP A 211 -1.82 -5.20 -20.68
C ASP A 211 -2.25 -6.36 -21.61
N PRO A 212 -1.35 -6.91 -22.43
CA PRO A 212 -1.72 -7.90 -23.43
C PRO A 212 -2.18 -9.23 -22.81
N LYS A 213 -1.87 -9.49 -21.53
CA LYS A 213 -2.28 -10.72 -20.85
C LYS A 213 -3.70 -10.63 -20.33
N ASN A 214 -4.14 -9.43 -19.96
CA ASN A 214 -5.42 -9.22 -19.29
C ASN A 214 -6.43 -8.42 -20.13
N ASP A 215 -6.05 -7.94 -21.32
CA ASP A 215 -6.86 -7.08 -22.20
C ASP A 215 -7.41 -5.84 -21.45
N ILE A 216 -6.59 -5.29 -20.56
CA ILE A 216 -6.96 -4.15 -19.70
C ILE A 216 -6.12 -2.95 -20.06
N HIS A 217 -6.82 -1.82 -20.16
CA HIS A 217 -6.22 -0.51 -20.29
C HIS A 217 -5.78 0.01 -18.91
N LEU A 218 -4.47 0.06 -18.69
CA LEU A 218 -3.84 0.61 -17.51
C LEU A 218 -3.38 2.05 -17.81
N GLN A 219 -3.62 2.97 -16.89
CA GLN A 219 -2.94 4.27 -16.85
C GLN A 219 -1.83 4.18 -15.80
N ILE A 220 -0.65 4.70 -16.11
CA ILE A 220 0.47 4.75 -15.16
C ILE A 220 0.92 6.20 -15.01
N GLY A 221 0.98 6.66 -13.77
CA GLY A 221 1.58 7.95 -13.45
C GLY A 221 2.82 7.73 -12.59
N VAL A 222 3.96 8.25 -13.05
CA VAL A 222 5.24 8.16 -12.34
C VAL A 222 5.41 9.37 -11.42
N ALA A 223 5.87 9.14 -10.20
CA ALA A 223 5.98 10.16 -9.16
C ALA A 223 7.00 11.26 -9.46
N MET A 224 8.10 10.90 -10.11
CA MET A 224 9.15 11.83 -10.52
C MET A 224 10.02 11.22 -11.63
N PRO A 225 10.73 12.05 -12.40
CA PRO A 225 11.72 11.58 -13.38
C PRO A 225 12.81 10.71 -12.74
N TRP A 226 13.42 9.83 -13.53
CA TRP A 226 14.45 8.89 -13.07
C TRP A 226 15.61 9.62 -12.36
N GLU A 227 16.13 10.68 -12.95
CA GLU A 227 17.29 11.42 -12.42
C GLU A 227 16.97 12.02 -11.03
N MET A 228 15.76 12.55 -10.86
CA MET A 228 15.32 13.10 -9.57
C MET A 228 15.12 11.99 -8.53
N TYR A 229 14.60 10.83 -8.95
CA TYR A 229 14.43 9.68 -8.08
C TYR A 229 15.79 9.09 -7.66
N GLU A 230 16.74 8.98 -8.59
CA GLU A 230 18.11 8.52 -8.32
C GLU A 230 18.85 9.46 -7.36
N ASP A 231 18.80 10.77 -7.60
CA ASP A 231 19.38 11.78 -6.71
C ASP A 231 18.78 11.71 -5.30
N MET A 232 17.47 11.47 -5.19
CA MET A 232 16.75 11.41 -3.92
C MET A 232 17.02 10.10 -3.16
N MET A 233 17.10 8.96 -3.85
CA MET A 233 17.22 7.63 -3.23
C MET A 233 18.67 7.17 -3.09
N GLY A 234 19.61 7.75 -3.85
CA GLY A 234 21.01 7.35 -3.87
C GLY A 234 21.17 5.86 -4.16
N GLU A 235 21.93 5.16 -3.31
CA GLU A 235 22.18 3.71 -3.43
C GLU A 235 20.91 2.85 -3.29
N LEU A 236 19.80 3.41 -2.81
CA LEU A 236 18.52 2.71 -2.79
C LEU A 236 17.76 2.77 -4.12
N ALA A 237 18.17 3.59 -5.08
CA ALA A 237 17.47 3.74 -6.34
C ALA A 237 17.45 2.42 -7.14
N VAL A 238 16.27 1.99 -7.58
CA VAL A 238 16.09 0.80 -8.42
C VAL A 238 15.33 1.18 -9.68
N GLU A 239 15.91 0.87 -10.85
CA GLU A 239 15.28 1.16 -12.13
C GLU A 239 13.97 0.37 -12.27
N TYR A 240 12.85 1.11 -12.28
CA TYR A 240 11.53 0.53 -12.41
C TYR A 240 11.20 0.30 -13.89
N ARG A 241 11.78 -0.75 -14.48
CA ARG A 241 11.32 -1.23 -15.79
C ARG A 241 9.95 -1.85 -15.59
N HIS A 242 8.92 -1.36 -16.29
CA HIS A 242 7.61 -1.98 -16.31
C HIS A 242 7.77 -3.43 -16.76
N ALA A 243 7.62 -4.37 -15.84
CA ALA A 243 7.55 -5.80 -16.15
C ALA A 243 6.17 -6.11 -16.74
N ILE A 244 5.77 -5.40 -17.79
CA ILE A 244 4.70 -5.82 -18.68
C ILE A 244 5.40 -6.56 -19.81
N SER A 245 5.82 -7.80 -19.52
CA SER A 245 6.28 -8.78 -20.51
C SER A 245 5.38 -9.99 -20.46
#